data_AF-A0A5V4L9U8-F1
#
_entry.id   AF-A0A5V4L9U8-F1
#
_cell.length_a   1.000
_cell.length_b   1.000
_cell.length_c   1.000
_cell.angle_alpha   90.00
_cell.angle_beta   90.00
_cell.angle_gamma   90.00
#
_symmetry.space_group_name_H-M   'P 1'
#
loop_
_entity.id
_entity.type
_entity.pdbx_description
1 polymer ?
#
loop_
_entity_poly.entity_id
_entity_poly.type
_entity_poly.pdbx_seq_one_letter_code
_entity_poly.pdbx_strand_id
1 'polypeptide(L)'
;MANIGTFTADKDGYTDTLRTLTLNVKVKLVPNDKGNSENAPDFRLQAVSHDIGAAWKKTSEAGREYLSVTLDDPSFPAPIYARLI
;
A
#
# COMPACT_ATOMS: atom_id res chain seq x y z
N MET A 1 9.76 -7.85 -12.03
CA MET A 1 8.73 -7.02 -11.39
C MET A 1 9.37 -5.68 -11.07
N ALA A 2 8.74 -4.56 -11.42
CA ALA A 2 9.34 -3.25 -11.16
C ALA A 2 9.27 -2.92 -9.66
N ASN A 3 10.37 -2.43 -9.09
CA ASN A 3 10.34 -1.78 -7.78
C ASN A 3 10.02 -0.30 -8.02
N ILE A 4 8.93 0.18 -7.42
CA ILE A 4 8.43 1.56 -7.52
C ILE A 4 8.52 2.31 -6.18
N GLY A 5 9.21 1.74 -5.18
CA GLY A 5 9.38 2.33 -3.85
C GLY A 5 9.99 1.33 -2.87
N THR A 6 10.80 1.83 -1.96
CA THR A 6 11.33 1.09 -0.81
C THR A 6 10.71 1.70 0.42
N PHE A 7 10.00 0.94 1.25
CA PHE A 7 9.27 1.50 2.39
C PHE A 7 10.06 1.36 3.68
N THR A 8 10.06 2.44 4.48
CA THR A 8 10.59 2.38 5.85
C THR A 8 9.44 2.12 6.81
N ALA A 9 9.59 1.14 7.71
CA ALA A 9 8.64 0.92 8.79
C ALA A 9 8.67 2.10 9.76
N ASP A 10 7.50 2.60 10.12
CA ASP A 10 7.27 3.54 11.22
C ASP A 10 6.47 2.81 12.32
N LYS A 11 6.21 3.45 13.47
CA LYS A 11 5.58 2.84 14.67
C LYS A 11 4.62 1.69 14.35
N ASP A 12 3.56 2.00 13.62
CA ASP A 12 2.52 1.04 13.28
C ASP A 12 2.29 0.93 11.76
N GLY A 13 3.09 1.61 10.94
CA GLY A 13 2.82 1.76 9.50
C GLY A 13 4.09 1.78 8.67
N TYR A 14 3.98 2.33 7.46
CA TYR A 14 5.13 2.47 6.56
C TYR A 14 5.09 3.81 5.85
N THR A 15 6.24 4.38 5.53
CA THR A 15 6.33 5.66 4.82
C THR A 15 7.51 5.65 3.87
N ASP A 16 7.30 6.11 2.63
CA ASP A 16 8.36 6.45 1.68
C ASP A 16 7.79 7.12 0.43
N THR A 17 8.57 7.15 -0.66
CA THR A 17 8.21 7.73 -1.95
C THR A 17 7.86 6.62 -2.94
N LEU A 18 6.70 6.75 -3.57
CA LEU A 18 6.34 5.97 -4.75
C LEU A 18 6.84 6.71 -6.00
N ARG A 19 7.69 6.04 -6.78
CA ARG A 19 8.34 6.59 -7.96
C ARG A 19 8.17 5.70 -9.19
N THR A 20 7.64 6.28 -10.25
CA THR A 20 7.59 5.70 -11.60
C THR A 20 8.20 6.68 -12.61
N LEU A 21 8.07 6.42 -13.92
CA LEU A 21 8.52 7.35 -14.96
C LEU A 21 7.78 8.70 -14.91
N THR A 22 6.54 8.72 -14.41
CA THR A 22 5.67 9.91 -14.43
C THR A 22 5.18 10.32 -13.04
N LEU A 23 5.40 9.51 -12.01
CA LEU A 23 4.94 9.74 -10.65
C LEU A 23 6.12 9.83 -9.67
N ASN A 24 6.05 10.79 -8.75
CA ASN A 24 7.02 10.94 -7.66
C ASN A 24 6.32 11.56 -6.45
N VAL A 25 5.78 10.72 -5.57
CA VAL A 25 4.91 11.16 -4.49
C VAL A 25 5.24 10.45 -3.17
N LYS A 26 5.26 11.22 -2.08
CA LYS A 26 5.37 10.65 -0.73
C LYS A 26 4.05 10.00 -0.34
N VAL A 27 4.13 8.78 0.13
CA VAL A 27 2.99 7.98 0.56
C VAL A 27 3.25 7.38 1.93
N LYS A 28 2.16 7.06 2.64
CA LYS A 28 2.23 6.32 3.89
C LYS A 28 1.13 5.27 3.94
N LEU A 29 1.47 4.09 4.46
CA LEU A 29 0.53 3.06 4.88
C LEU A 29 0.18 3.31 6.33
N VAL A 30 -1.05 3.73 6.59
CA VAL A 30 -1.57 4.02 7.93
C VAL A 30 -2.44 2.85 8.37
N PRO A 31 -2.28 2.33 9.61
CA PRO A 31 -3.18 1.31 10.14
C PRO A 31 -4.64 1.67 9.95
N ASN A 32 -5.42 0.67 9.60
CA ASN A 32 -6.86 0.76 9.54
C ASN A 32 -7.48 -0.05 10.68
N ASP A 33 -8.40 0.57 11.41
CA ASP A 33 -9.25 -0.17 12.34
C ASP A 33 -10.26 -0.97 11.52
N LYS A 34 -10.11 -2.30 11.52
CA LYS A 34 -10.97 -3.21 10.76
C LYS A 34 -12.34 -3.41 11.41
N GLY A 35 -12.51 -3.05 12.69
CA GLY A 35 -13.69 -3.42 13.46
C GLY A 35 -14.01 -4.92 13.29
N ASN A 36 -15.24 -5.22 12.87
CA ASN A 36 -15.72 -6.60 12.64
C ASN A 36 -15.65 -7.04 11.16
N SER A 37 -15.02 -6.26 10.27
CA SER A 37 -14.96 -6.56 8.84
C SER A 37 -13.67 -7.29 8.47
N GLU A 38 -13.76 -8.59 8.22
CA GLU A 38 -12.61 -9.41 7.80
C GLU A 38 -12.04 -8.97 6.45
N ASN A 39 -12.87 -8.40 5.58
CA ASN A 39 -12.49 -7.93 4.26
C ASN A 39 -11.91 -6.50 4.26
N ALA A 40 -12.00 -5.78 5.38
CA ALA A 40 -11.42 -4.45 5.49
C ALA A 40 -9.88 -4.51 5.37
N PRO A 41 -9.27 -3.47 4.78
CA PRO A 41 -7.82 -3.42 4.66
C PRO A 41 -7.14 -3.31 6.02
N ASP A 42 -5.91 -3.81 6.11
CA ASP A 42 -5.02 -3.62 7.27
C ASP A 42 -4.45 -2.20 7.31
N PHE A 43 -4.25 -1.62 6.13
CA PHE A 43 -3.71 -0.28 5.99
C PHE A 43 -4.46 0.52 4.93
N ARG A 44 -4.63 1.81 5.18
CA ARG A 44 -4.98 2.79 4.15
C ARG A 44 -3.70 3.37 3.57
N LEU A 45 -3.61 3.43 2.25
CA LEU A 45 -2.50 4.10 1.58
C LEU A 45 -2.86 5.56 1.35
N GLN A 46 -2.07 6.47 1.89
CA GLN A 46 -2.32 7.91 1.82
C GLN A 46 -1.24 8.66 1.09
N ALA A 47 -1.64 9.61 0.26
CA ALA A 47 -0.78 10.66 -0.31
C ALA A 47 -1.44 12.01 -0.04
N VAL A 48 -0.68 13.00 0.44
CA VAL A 48 -1.20 14.37 0.68
C VAL A 48 -2.53 14.36 1.48
N SER A 49 -2.58 13.51 2.51
CA SER A 49 -3.75 13.30 3.39
C SER A 49 -5.03 12.77 2.71
N HIS A 50 -4.95 12.28 1.47
CA HIS A 50 -6.04 11.60 0.77
C HIS A 50 -5.75 10.09 0.69
N ASP A 51 -6.80 9.28 0.83
CA ASP A 51 -6.70 7.84 0.62
C ASP A 51 -6.63 7.56 -0.89
N ILE A 52 -5.53 6.94 -1.33
CA ILE A 52 -5.23 6.63 -2.74
C ILE A 52 -5.15 5.11 -3.00
N GLY A 53 -5.60 4.32 -2.02
CA GLY A 53 -5.48 2.88 -2.05
C GLY A 53 -5.50 2.25 -0.67
N ALA A 54 -5.17 0.96 -0.64
CA ALA A 54 -5.22 0.16 0.58
C ALA A 54 -4.26 -1.02 0.50
N ALA A 55 -3.96 -1.62 1.66
CA ALA A 55 -3.15 -2.83 1.74
C ALA A 55 -3.69 -3.85 2.74
N TRP A 56 -3.44 -5.13 2.45
CA TRP A 56 -3.84 -6.28 3.26
C TRP A 56 -2.61 -7.13 3.58
N LYS A 57 -2.48 -7.54 4.83
CA LYS A 57 -1.50 -8.55 5.24
C LYS A 57 -1.89 -9.89 4.64
N LYS A 58 -0.97 -10.53 3.93
CA LYS A 58 -1.17 -11.85 3.33
C LYS A 58 0.07 -12.73 3.54
N THR A 59 -0.16 -14.02 3.49
CA THR A 59 0.89 -15.04 3.49
C THR A 59 0.88 -15.73 2.12
N SER A 60 2.05 -15.82 1.49
CA SER A 60 2.23 -16.54 0.22
C SER A 60 2.13 -18.05 0.43
N GLU A 61 1.95 -18.81 -0.66
CA GLU A 61 1.96 -20.28 -0.62
C GLU A 61 3.27 -20.85 -0.05
N ALA A 62 4.37 -20.12 -0.21
CA ALA A 62 5.68 -20.46 0.36
C ALA A 62 5.86 -20.00 1.83
N GLY A 63 4.79 -19.57 2.50
CA GLY A 63 4.80 -19.17 3.92
C GLY A 63 5.40 -17.80 4.21
N ARG A 64 5.66 -16.97 3.20
CA ARG A 64 6.24 -15.63 3.39
C ARG A 64 5.16 -14.57 3.55
N GLU A 65 5.27 -13.74 4.58
CA GLU A 65 4.41 -12.58 4.80
C GLU A 65 4.71 -11.48 3.79
N TYR A 66 3.68 -10.77 3.34
CA TYR A 66 3.78 -9.59 2.49
C TYR A 66 2.52 -8.74 2.63
N LEU A 67 2.58 -7.47 2.20
CA LEU A 67 1.38 -6.67 2.01
C LEU A 67 0.95 -6.74 0.54
N SER A 68 -0.29 -7.18 0.31
CA SER A 68 -0.98 -7.01 -0.95
C SER A 68 -1.49 -5.57 -1.02
N VAL A 69 -1.01 -4.77 -1.97
CA VAL A 69 -1.31 -3.33 -2.07
C VAL A 69 -2.12 -3.08 -3.34
N THR A 70 -3.18 -2.29 -3.22
CA THR A 70 -3.93 -1.75 -4.36
C THR A 70 -3.78 -0.23 -4.36
N LEU A 71 -3.27 0.32 -5.46
CA LEU A 71 -3.25 1.77 -5.74
C LEU A 71 -4.44 2.07 -6.64
N ASP A 72 -5.34 2.95 -6.23
CA ASP A 72 -6.58 3.24 -6.95
C ASP A 72 -6.88 4.73 -6.88
N ASP A 73 -5.93 5.52 -7.40
CA ASP A 73 -6.05 6.96 -7.55
C ASP A 73 -6.60 7.32 -8.95
N PRO A 74 -7.44 8.35 -9.10
CA PRO A 74 -7.98 8.78 -10.40
C PRO A 74 -6.94 9.14 -11.47
N SER A 75 -5.68 9.38 -11.11
CA SER A 75 -4.60 9.58 -12.08
C SER A 75 -4.19 8.30 -12.81
N PHE A 76 -4.59 7.12 -12.31
CA PHE A 76 -4.38 5.84 -12.98
C PHE A 76 -5.58 5.48 -13.86
N PRO A 77 -5.36 4.93 -15.07
CA PRO A 77 -6.46 4.47 -15.94
C PRO A 77 -7.18 3.23 -15.39
N ALA A 78 -6.58 2.53 -14.43
CA ALA A 78 -7.12 1.38 -13.72
C ALA A 78 -6.34 1.15 -12.41
N PRO A 79 -6.86 0.38 -11.44
CA PRO A 79 -6.14 0.04 -10.23
C PRO A 79 -4.81 -0.67 -10.51
N ILE A 80 -3.76 -0.32 -9.77
CA ILE A 80 -2.46 -0.97 -9.81
C ILE A 80 -2.32 -1.90 -8.61
N TYR A 81 -2.04 -3.18 -8.88
CA TYR A 81 -1.79 -4.18 -7.85
C TYR A 81 -0.28 -4.36 -7.63
N ALA A 82 0.16 -4.15 -6.39
CA ALA A 82 1.55 -4.25 -5.99
C ALA A 82 1.69 -5.16 -4.75
N ARG A 83 2.94 -5.48 -4.42
CA ARG A 83 3.30 -6.19 -3.20
C ARG A 83 4.44 -5.47 -2.50
N LEU A 84 4.32 -5.28 -1.19
CA LEU A 84 5.43 -4.91 -0.32
C LEU A 84 5.92 -6.19 0.38
N ILE A 85 7.18 -6.55 0.11
CA ILE A 85 7.83 -7.80 0.52
C ILE A 85 8.90 -7.54 1.58
#